data_AF-B9NSZ6-F1
#
_entry.id   AF-B9NSZ6-F1
#
_cell.length_a   1.000
_cell.length_b   1.000
_cell.length_c   1.000
_cell.angle_alpha   90.00
_cell.angle_beta   90.00
_cell.angle_gamma   90.00
#
_symmetry.space_group_name_H-M   'P 1'
#
loop_
_entity.id
_entity.type
_entity.pdbx_description
1 polymer ?
#
loop_
_entity_poly.entity_id
_entity_poly.type
_entity_poly.pdbx_seq_one_letter_code
_entity_poly.pdbx_strand_id
1 'polypeptide(L)'
;MSTLFFYGTLRHAPLLQLVLGPGSDHLSIRDATLPDHAVYAVQDQPFPMIVAERGAQAKGLLVQGLSDDERARLAYYEGGFDYDLRAQTVTACDESRYQAQVFFPDPGLWNPKALWELDAWVRDWGEVSVLAAEEVMAHYGRVDAAAIARSFPAIRTRAWARLAARHRNIGEGRDIAQDVTLHSYKRAYVNYFGMDEVNLQHRQYNGAMGPVLHRSALMQGAAVIVLPYDPVRDTVLLVEQFRPPVFMIDDPEPWMWEPVAGMIDPGETPEQAAHREAREEAQIVLSALEYAGGAYTSSGSSTEYVHLYVGLGDLTATVEGGGLATEGEDIRSKIIPFDDFINLVDAHAFKDLPLLSLAHWLARHRARLRA
;
A
#
# COMPACT_ATOMS: atom_id res chain seq x y z
N MET A 1 -21.78 -18.17 -23.42
CA MET A 1 -20.86 -18.51 -22.32
C MET A 1 -19.45 -18.44 -22.84
N SER A 2 -18.61 -17.63 -22.22
CA SER A 2 -17.24 -17.37 -22.67
C SER A 2 -16.24 -18.33 -22.02
N THR A 3 -15.07 -18.44 -22.65
CA THR A 3 -13.93 -19.22 -22.17
C THR A 3 -12.72 -18.31 -22.09
N LEU A 4 -12.12 -18.19 -20.90
CA LEU A 4 -10.92 -17.40 -20.65
C LEU A 4 -9.77 -18.29 -20.17
N PHE A 5 -8.55 -17.87 -20.42
CA PHE A 5 -7.35 -18.50 -19.89
C PHE A 5 -6.50 -17.50 -19.11
N PHE A 6 -6.19 -17.84 -17.86
CA PHE A 6 -5.43 -17.01 -16.93
C PHE A 6 -4.04 -17.61 -16.71
N TYR A 7 -2.98 -16.84 -17.01
CA TYR A 7 -1.58 -17.25 -16.80
C TYR A 7 -0.92 -16.60 -15.59
N GLY A 8 -1.54 -15.56 -15.01
CA GLY A 8 -0.97 -14.69 -14.00
C GLY A 8 -1.60 -14.80 -12.60
N THR A 9 -1.80 -13.65 -11.95
CA THR A 9 -2.28 -13.54 -10.56
C THR A 9 -3.67 -14.16 -10.36
N LEU A 10 -4.57 -14.04 -11.34
CA LEU A 10 -5.90 -14.67 -11.33
C LEU A 10 -5.86 -16.22 -11.37
N ARG A 11 -4.68 -16.84 -11.40
CA ARG A 11 -4.55 -18.28 -11.10
C ARG A 11 -4.66 -18.59 -9.61
N HIS A 12 -4.50 -17.59 -8.75
CA HIS A 12 -4.68 -17.73 -7.31
C HIS A 12 -6.18 -17.80 -6.98
N ALA A 13 -6.65 -18.97 -6.55
CA ALA A 13 -8.08 -19.25 -6.38
C ALA A 13 -8.83 -18.24 -5.48
N PRO A 14 -8.32 -17.83 -4.29
CA PRO A 14 -8.97 -16.81 -3.48
C PRO A 14 -9.17 -15.48 -4.21
N LEU A 15 -8.19 -15.06 -5.01
CA LEU A 15 -8.29 -13.84 -5.80
C LEU A 15 -9.34 -13.99 -6.92
N LEU A 16 -9.27 -15.09 -7.68
CA LEU A 16 -10.22 -15.35 -8.77
C LEU A 16 -11.66 -15.40 -8.27
N GLN A 17 -11.92 -16.11 -7.17
CA GLN A 17 -13.26 -16.22 -6.59
C GLN A 17 -13.79 -14.86 -6.13
N LEU A 18 -12.94 -14.04 -5.50
CA LEU A 18 -13.33 -12.68 -5.07
C LEU A 18 -13.70 -11.79 -6.27
N VAL A 19 -12.90 -11.83 -7.34
CA VAL A 19 -13.17 -11.05 -8.55
C VAL A 19 -14.43 -11.53 -9.24
N LEU A 20 -14.61 -12.84 -9.42
CA LEU A 20 -15.83 -13.41 -10.03
C LEU A 20 -17.09 -13.13 -9.20
N GLY A 21 -16.97 -13.03 -7.88
CA GLY A 21 -18.09 -12.81 -6.98
C GLY A 21 -18.84 -14.11 -6.62
N PRO A 22 -19.91 -14.00 -5.80
CA PRO A 22 -20.68 -15.14 -5.35
C PRO A 22 -21.40 -15.83 -6.52
N GLY A 23 -21.50 -17.18 -6.47
CA GLY A 23 -22.22 -17.97 -7.48
C GLY A 23 -21.38 -18.50 -8.64
N SER A 24 -20.05 -18.37 -8.58
CA SER A 24 -19.11 -18.86 -9.60
C SER A 24 -18.84 -20.37 -9.55
N ASP A 25 -19.52 -21.13 -8.69
CA ASP A 25 -19.37 -22.59 -8.53
C ASP A 25 -19.79 -23.39 -9.78
N HIS A 26 -20.53 -22.76 -10.70
CA HIS A 26 -20.97 -23.36 -11.95
C HIS A 26 -19.86 -23.40 -13.03
N LEU A 27 -18.74 -22.72 -12.79
CA LEU A 27 -17.65 -22.63 -13.76
C LEU A 27 -16.84 -23.92 -13.83
N SER A 28 -16.45 -24.31 -15.05
CA SER A 28 -15.47 -25.38 -15.24
C SER A 28 -14.07 -24.78 -15.25
N ILE A 29 -13.30 -25.07 -14.20
CA ILE A 29 -11.91 -24.62 -14.04
C ILE A 29 -10.98 -25.83 -14.14
N ARG A 30 -9.97 -25.75 -15.01
CA ARG A 30 -8.96 -26.81 -15.18
C ARG A 30 -7.61 -26.24 -15.55
N ASP A 31 -6.54 -26.95 -15.24
CA ASP A 31 -5.20 -26.60 -15.70
C ASP A 31 -5.11 -26.72 -17.24
N ALA A 32 -4.41 -25.76 -17.84
CA ALA A 32 -4.14 -25.74 -19.27
C ALA A 32 -2.79 -25.08 -19.56
N THR A 33 -2.34 -25.23 -20.80
CA THR A 33 -1.13 -24.60 -21.32
C THR A 33 -1.44 -23.80 -22.58
N LEU A 34 -0.79 -22.65 -22.71
CA LEU A 34 -0.74 -21.87 -23.94
C LEU A 34 0.63 -22.11 -24.61
N PRO A 35 0.69 -22.80 -25.77
CA PRO A 35 1.94 -23.05 -26.47
C PRO A 35 2.54 -21.77 -27.08
N ASP A 36 3.85 -21.80 -27.35
CA ASP A 36 4.62 -20.71 -27.96
C ASP A 36 4.57 -19.39 -27.18
N HIS A 37 4.38 -19.49 -25.86
CA HIS A 37 4.35 -18.35 -24.95
C HIS A 37 5.07 -18.66 -23.65
N ALA A 38 5.72 -17.65 -23.09
CA ALA A 38 6.36 -17.68 -21.78
C ALA A 38 5.77 -16.59 -20.88
N VAL A 39 5.76 -16.83 -19.57
CA VAL A 39 5.27 -15.87 -18.58
C VAL A 39 6.45 -15.35 -17.77
N TYR A 40 6.60 -14.04 -17.72
CA TYR A 40 7.68 -13.36 -17.02
C TYR A 40 7.09 -12.45 -15.95
N ALA A 41 7.77 -12.30 -14.82
CA ALA A 41 7.51 -11.20 -13.89
C ALA A 41 7.84 -9.87 -14.58
N VAL A 42 6.98 -8.88 -14.40
CA VAL A 42 7.27 -7.51 -14.83
C VAL A 42 8.28 -6.88 -13.89
N GLN A 43 9.25 -6.16 -14.44
CA GLN A 43 10.24 -5.46 -13.65
C GLN A 43 9.56 -4.46 -12.69
N ASP A 44 9.93 -4.55 -11.40
CA ASP A 44 9.50 -3.68 -10.31
C ASP A 44 7.97 -3.59 -10.13
N GLN A 45 7.25 -4.64 -10.55
CA GLN A 45 5.80 -4.74 -10.41
C GLN A 45 5.38 -6.11 -9.85
N PRO A 46 4.31 -6.17 -9.04
CA PRO A 46 3.83 -7.41 -8.42
C PRO A 46 2.86 -8.20 -9.33
N PHE A 47 3.08 -8.19 -10.64
CA PHE A 47 2.26 -8.92 -11.61
C PHE A 47 3.09 -9.44 -12.80
N PRO A 48 2.59 -10.46 -13.52
CA PRO A 48 3.28 -11.02 -14.68
C PRO A 48 2.87 -10.35 -15.99
N MET A 49 3.67 -10.63 -17.01
CA MET A 49 3.35 -10.43 -18.42
C MET A 49 3.53 -11.74 -19.19
N ILE A 50 2.79 -11.91 -20.27
CA ILE A 50 2.96 -13.01 -21.22
C ILE A 50 3.63 -12.52 -22.51
N VAL A 51 4.59 -13.29 -23.01
CA VAL A 51 5.37 -12.97 -24.22
C VAL A 51 5.32 -14.15 -25.17
N ALA A 52 5.19 -13.87 -26.47
CA ALA A 52 5.30 -14.90 -27.51
C ALA A 52 6.76 -15.38 -27.60
N GLU A 53 6.97 -16.68 -27.37
CA GLU A 53 8.29 -17.31 -27.36
C GLU A 53 8.16 -18.73 -27.90
N ARG A 54 8.67 -18.94 -29.11
CA ARG A 54 8.49 -20.20 -29.84
C ARG A 54 9.12 -21.36 -29.07
N GLY A 55 8.34 -22.43 -28.86
CA GLY A 55 8.77 -23.61 -28.10
C GLY A 55 8.57 -23.52 -26.59
N ALA A 56 8.19 -22.35 -26.05
CA ALA A 56 7.80 -22.21 -24.65
C ALA A 56 6.35 -22.66 -24.41
N GLN A 57 6.00 -22.86 -23.15
CA GLN A 57 4.63 -23.17 -22.72
C GLN A 57 4.26 -22.39 -21.46
N ALA A 58 3.23 -21.55 -21.58
CA ALA A 58 2.70 -20.80 -20.45
C ALA A 58 1.66 -21.66 -19.71
N LYS A 59 1.92 -21.94 -18.43
CA LYS A 59 0.97 -22.67 -17.55
C LYS A 59 -0.12 -21.71 -17.06
N GLY A 60 -1.37 -22.18 -17.05
CA GLY A 60 -2.49 -21.36 -16.61
C GLY A 60 -3.75 -22.15 -16.28
N LEU A 61 -4.81 -21.41 -15.97
CA LEU A 61 -6.15 -21.94 -15.71
C LEU A 61 -7.07 -21.63 -16.88
N LEU A 62 -7.69 -22.67 -17.45
CA LEU A 62 -8.79 -22.55 -18.38
C LEU A 62 -10.10 -22.48 -17.60
N VAL A 63 -10.85 -21.40 -17.78
CA VAL A 63 -12.13 -21.15 -17.11
C VAL A 63 -13.23 -21.03 -18.15
N GLN A 64 -14.22 -21.93 -18.07
CA GLN A 64 -15.33 -22.03 -19.01
C GLN A 64 -16.67 -21.84 -18.29
N GLY A 65 -17.66 -21.35 -19.03
CA GLY A 65 -19.02 -21.16 -18.51
C GLY A 65 -19.31 -19.73 -18.05
N LEU A 66 -18.32 -18.82 -18.16
CA LEU A 66 -18.42 -17.45 -17.69
C LEU A 66 -19.65 -16.73 -18.27
N SER A 67 -20.46 -16.20 -17.36
CA SER A 67 -21.56 -15.29 -17.62
C SER A 67 -21.07 -13.92 -18.07
N ASP A 68 -22.00 -13.08 -18.52
CA ASP A 68 -21.68 -11.73 -19.00
C ASP A 68 -21.27 -10.80 -17.84
N ASP A 69 -21.87 -10.98 -16.65
CA ASP A 69 -21.49 -10.23 -15.45
C ASP A 69 -20.11 -10.65 -14.93
N GLU A 70 -19.80 -11.95 -14.85
CA GLU A 70 -18.47 -12.42 -14.44
C GLU A 70 -17.37 -11.90 -15.39
N ARG A 71 -17.64 -11.84 -16.69
CA ARG A 71 -16.73 -11.19 -17.65
C ARG A 71 -16.56 -9.71 -17.37
N ALA A 72 -17.64 -8.99 -17.10
CA ALA A 72 -17.58 -7.56 -16.80
C ALA A 72 -16.81 -7.28 -15.51
N ARG A 73 -16.95 -8.15 -14.49
CA ARG A 73 -16.18 -8.08 -13.23
C ARG A 73 -14.69 -8.33 -13.45
N LEU A 74 -14.34 -9.35 -14.23
CA LEU A 74 -12.95 -9.61 -14.62
C LEU A 74 -12.36 -8.45 -15.42
N ALA A 75 -13.09 -7.94 -16.42
CA ALA A 75 -12.67 -6.80 -17.21
C ALA A 75 -12.56 -5.52 -16.37
N TYR A 76 -13.36 -5.36 -15.32
CA TYR A 76 -13.24 -4.24 -14.40
C TYR A 76 -11.96 -4.32 -13.56
N TYR A 77 -11.63 -5.50 -13.04
CA TYR A 77 -10.42 -5.73 -12.26
C TYR A 77 -9.15 -5.61 -13.10
N GLU A 78 -9.16 -6.16 -14.33
CA GLU A 78 -8.03 -6.16 -15.27
C GLU A 78 -7.97 -4.86 -16.11
N GLY A 79 -9.07 -4.12 -16.23
CA GLY A 79 -9.22 -2.97 -17.13
C GLY A 79 -8.39 -1.75 -16.75
N GLY A 80 -7.61 -1.82 -15.67
CA GLY A 80 -6.60 -0.83 -15.32
C GLY A 80 -5.21 -1.07 -15.91
N PHE A 81 -5.02 -2.16 -16.66
CA PHE A 81 -3.71 -2.59 -17.16
C PHE A 81 -3.59 -2.57 -18.70
N ASP A 82 -4.56 -1.97 -19.41
CA ASP A 82 -4.61 -1.91 -20.89
C ASP A 82 -4.35 -3.29 -21.54
N TYR A 83 -5.06 -4.32 -21.06
CA TYR A 83 -4.97 -5.66 -21.60
C TYR A 83 -5.99 -5.90 -22.72
N ASP A 84 -5.50 -6.21 -23.92
CA ASP A 84 -6.32 -6.68 -25.02
C ASP A 84 -6.65 -8.17 -24.85
N LEU A 85 -7.93 -8.53 -24.89
CA LEU A 85 -8.33 -9.93 -25.00
C LEU A 85 -8.08 -10.45 -26.42
N ARG A 86 -7.21 -11.46 -26.53
CA ARG A 86 -6.91 -12.13 -27.81
C ARG A 86 -7.36 -13.58 -27.75
N ALA A 87 -7.97 -14.05 -28.84
CA ALA A 87 -8.33 -15.44 -28.98
C ALA A 87 -7.06 -16.28 -29.18
N GLN A 88 -6.88 -17.30 -28.35
CA GLN A 88 -5.76 -18.23 -28.41
C GLN A 88 -6.24 -19.68 -28.30
N THR A 89 -5.44 -20.58 -28.86
CA THR A 89 -5.66 -22.02 -28.71
C THR A 89 -4.87 -22.52 -27.51
N VAL A 90 -5.57 -23.01 -26.50
CA VAL A 90 -4.96 -23.59 -25.30
C VAL A 90 -5.17 -25.09 -25.27
N THR A 91 -4.24 -25.81 -24.64
CA THR A 91 -4.27 -27.26 -24.51
C THR A 91 -4.49 -27.62 -23.03
N ALA A 92 -5.60 -28.29 -22.73
CA ALA A 92 -5.87 -28.79 -21.38
C ALA A 92 -5.00 -30.02 -21.06
N CYS A 93 -5.00 -30.42 -19.79
CA CYS A 93 -4.21 -31.57 -19.32
C CYS A 93 -4.64 -32.93 -19.91
N ASP A 94 -5.81 -33.03 -20.52
CA ASP A 94 -6.29 -34.19 -21.29
C ASP A 94 -5.95 -34.12 -22.80
N GLU A 95 -5.05 -33.20 -23.19
CA GLU A 95 -4.66 -32.89 -24.58
C GLU A 95 -5.77 -32.28 -25.45
N SER A 96 -6.96 -32.04 -24.89
CA SER A 96 -8.04 -31.35 -25.60
C SER A 96 -7.67 -29.89 -25.87
N ARG A 97 -8.00 -29.41 -27.08
CA ARG A 97 -7.75 -28.02 -27.50
C ARG A 97 -9.00 -27.17 -27.38
N TYR A 98 -8.85 -25.98 -26.82
CA TYR A 98 -9.93 -25.02 -26.62
C TYR A 98 -9.57 -23.65 -27.19
N GLN A 99 -10.56 -22.95 -27.73
CA GLN A 99 -10.44 -21.51 -28.01
C GLN A 99 -10.75 -20.73 -26.73
N ALA A 100 -9.80 -19.93 -26.27
CA ALA A 100 -9.92 -19.13 -25.06
C ALA A 100 -9.50 -17.69 -25.32
N GLN A 101 -10.12 -16.75 -24.62
CA GLN A 101 -9.69 -15.36 -24.57
C GLN A 101 -8.57 -15.22 -23.53
N VAL A 102 -7.49 -14.52 -23.88
CA VAL A 102 -6.32 -14.32 -23.02
C VAL A 102 -5.99 -12.84 -22.98
N PHE A 103 -5.72 -12.30 -21.79
CA PHE A 103 -5.29 -10.91 -21.61
C PHE A 103 -3.84 -10.74 -22.04
N PHE A 104 -3.55 -9.84 -22.97
CA PHE A 104 -2.18 -9.55 -23.41
C PHE A 104 -1.79 -8.10 -23.10
N PRO A 105 -0.61 -7.85 -22.50
CA PRO A 105 -0.09 -6.49 -22.35
C PRO A 105 0.09 -5.84 -23.71
N ASP A 106 -0.06 -4.51 -23.73
CA ASP A 106 0.36 -3.72 -24.87
C ASP A 106 1.86 -3.94 -25.16
N PRO A 107 2.24 -4.14 -26.44
CA PRO A 107 3.63 -4.37 -26.81
C PRO A 107 4.55 -3.23 -26.35
N GLY A 108 5.60 -3.57 -25.60
CA GLY A 108 6.59 -2.60 -25.12
C GLY A 108 6.20 -1.82 -23.88
N LEU A 109 5.00 -2.05 -23.31
CA LEU A 109 4.57 -1.38 -22.08
C LEU A 109 5.40 -1.81 -20.86
N TRP A 110 5.76 -3.10 -20.80
CA TRP A 110 6.44 -3.70 -19.65
C TRP A 110 7.74 -4.39 -20.02
N ASN A 111 8.71 -4.32 -19.12
CA ASN A 111 10.00 -5.00 -19.27
C ASN A 111 9.99 -6.33 -18.48
N PRO A 112 10.35 -7.46 -19.10
CA PRO A 112 10.44 -8.75 -18.42
C PRO A 112 11.68 -8.80 -17.50
N LYS A 113 11.54 -9.43 -16.33
CA LYS A 113 12.65 -9.62 -15.37
C LYS A 113 13.11 -11.07 -15.26
N ALA A 114 12.25 -11.94 -14.74
CA ALA A 114 12.54 -13.36 -14.52
C ALA A 114 11.30 -14.20 -14.88
N LEU A 115 11.46 -15.51 -15.07
CA LEU A 115 10.31 -16.41 -15.28
C LEU A 115 9.35 -16.31 -14.09
N TRP A 116 8.06 -16.29 -14.40
CA TRP A 116 7.01 -16.15 -13.40
C TRP A 116 6.78 -17.45 -12.63
N GLU A 117 6.90 -17.36 -11.31
CA GLU A 117 6.62 -18.45 -10.38
C GLU A 117 5.41 -18.07 -9.51
N LEU A 118 4.25 -18.69 -9.80
CA LEU A 118 3.01 -18.40 -9.09
C LEU A 118 3.15 -18.65 -7.58
N ASP A 119 3.83 -19.72 -7.17
CA ASP A 119 3.96 -20.06 -5.74
C ASP A 119 4.80 -19.02 -4.98
N ALA A 120 5.84 -18.47 -5.64
CA ALA A 120 6.62 -17.36 -5.07
C ALA A 120 5.75 -16.11 -4.94
N TRP A 121 4.97 -15.79 -5.97
CA TRP A 121 4.05 -14.65 -5.91
C TRP A 121 2.95 -14.84 -4.85
N VAL A 122 2.37 -16.03 -4.71
CA VAL A 122 1.34 -16.30 -3.68
C VAL A 122 1.91 -16.08 -2.29
N ARG A 123 3.13 -16.54 -2.03
CA ARG A 123 3.81 -16.35 -0.75
C ARG A 123 4.05 -14.87 -0.43
N ASP A 124 4.50 -14.09 -1.41
CA ASP A 124 4.99 -12.73 -1.18
C ASP A 124 3.88 -11.66 -1.37
N TRP A 125 2.90 -11.92 -2.23
CA TRP A 125 1.91 -10.95 -2.71
C TRP A 125 0.46 -11.45 -2.69
N GLY A 126 0.21 -12.74 -2.44
CA GLY A 126 -1.12 -13.33 -2.54
C GLY A 126 -2.14 -12.66 -1.63
N GLU A 127 -1.85 -12.56 -0.32
CA GLU A 127 -2.79 -12.01 0.65
C GLU A 127 -3.04 -10.50 0.43
N VAL A 128 -2.00 -9.71 0.20
CA VAL A 128 -2.16 -8.27 -0.09
C VAL A 128 -2.96 -8.04 -1.38
N SER A 129 -2.79 -8.88 -2.40
CA SER A 129 -3.54 -8.78 -3.66
C SER A 129 -5.02 -9.09 -3.48
N VAL A 130 -5.36 -10.05 -2.62
CA VAL A 130 -6.75 -10.33 -2.23
C VAL A 130 -7.35 -9.13 -1.48
N LEU A 131 -6.64 -8.56 -0.50
CA LEU A 131 -7.11 -7.39 0.25
C LEU A 131 -7.30 -6.14 -0.64
N ALA A 132 -6.41 -5.93 -1.61
CA ALA A 132 -6.54 -4.87 -2.60
C ALA A 132 -7.76 -5.11 -3.51
N ALA A 133 -7.94 -6.35 -3.98
CA ALA A 133 -9.09 -6.73 -4.79
C ALA A 133 -10.42 -6.58 -4.03
N GLU A 134 -10.46 -6.77 -2.70
CA GLU A 134 -11.67 -6.55 -1.90
C GLU A 134 -12.13 -5.09 -2.01
N GLU A 135 -11.18 -4.15 -1.96
CA GLU A 135 -11.47 -2.72 -2.09
C GLU A 135 -11.88 -2.36 -3.52
N VAL A 136 -11.12 -2.82 -4.52
CA VAL A 136 -11.43 -2.64 -5.95
C VAL A 136 -12.85 -3.12 -6.26
N MET A 137 -13.16 -4.38 -5.93
CA MET A 137 -14.43 -4.99 -6.28
C MET A 137 -15.60 -4.42 -5.47
N ALA A 138 -15.36 -3.81 -4.31
CA ALA A 138 -16.40 -3.07 -3.61
C ALA A 138 -16.87 -1.83 -4.39
N HIS A 139 -16.06 -1.30 -5.31
CA HIS A 139 -16.41 -0.18 -6.18
C HIS A 139 -16.99 -0.59 -7.54
N TYR A 140 -17.02 -1.87 -7.88
CA TYR A 140 -17.61 -2.38 -9.11
C TYR A 140 -19.05 -1.88 -9.29
N GLY A 141 -19.34 -1.31 -10.46
CA GLY A 141 -20.63 -0.70 -10.78
C GLY A 141 -20.88 0.69 -10.17
N ARG A 142 -19.96 1.24 -9.37
CA ARG A 142 -20.07 2.58 -8.74
C ARG A 142 -19.00 3.56 -9.20
N VAL A 143 -17.79 3.08 -9.48
CA VAL A 143 -16.64 3.88 -9.92
C VAL A 143 -16.11 3.28 -11.22
N ASP A 144 -15.67 4.11 -12.16
CA ASP A 144 -15.12 3.65 -13.44
C ASP A 144 -13.77 2.91 -13.26
N ALA A 145 -13.51 1.95 -14.14
CA ALA A 145 -12.29 1.13 -14.07
C ALA A 145 -11.01 1.97 -14.20
N ALA A 146 -11.02 3.04 -15.00
CA ALA A 146 -9.87 3.91 -15.17
C ALA A 146 -9.53 4.72 -13.91
N ALA A 147 -10.53 5.18 -13.15
CA ALA A 147 -10.34 5.82 -11.85
C ALA A 147 -9.81 4.84 -10.80
N ILE A 148 -10.29 3.59 -10.81
CA ILE A 148 -9.72 2.54 -9.98
C ILE A 148 -8.27 2.26 -10.34
N ALA A 149 -7.94 2.17 -11.64
CA ALA A 149 -6.58 1.95 -12.12
C ALA A 149 -5.62 3.01 -11.60
N ARG A 150 -6.00 4.30 -11.70
CA ARG A 150 -5.22 5.42 -11.14
C ARG A 150 -5.05 5.32 -9.63
N SER A 151 -6.03 4.77 -8.92
CA SER A 151 -6.01 4.63 -7.46
C SER A 151 -5.34 3.33 -6.99
N PHE A 152 -5.05 2.40 -7.90
CA PHE A 152 -4.60 1.05 -7.55
C PHE A 152 -3.29 1.02 -6.74
N PRO A 153 -2.28 1.87 -7.03
CA PRO A 153 -1.09 1.96 -6.17
C PRO A 153 -1.46 2.28 -4.72
N ALA A 154 -2.32 3.27 -4.50
CA ALA A 154 -2.77 3.65 -3.17
C ALA A 154 -3.65 2.58 -2.49
N ILE A 155 -4.51 1.89 -3.26
CA ILE A 155 -5.26 0.72 -2.77
C ILE A 155 -4.29 -0.36 -2.26
N ARG A 156 -3.21 -0.61 -2.99
CA ARG A 156 -2.19 -1.60 -2.61
C ARG A 156 -1.44 -1.18 -1.35
N THR A 157 -1.08 0.10 -1.20
CA THR A 157 -0.49 0.66 0.02
C THR A 157 -1.41 0.47 1.23
N ARG A 158 -2.71 0.74 1.08
CA ARG A 158 -3.71 0.49 2.14
C ARG A 158 -3.85 -1.00 2.47
N ALA A 159 -3.87 -1.87 1.46
CA ALA A 159 -3.95 -3.32 1.64
C ALA A 159 -2.72 -3.85 2.40
N TRP A 160 -1.52 -3.37 2.05
CA TRP A 160 -0.26 -3.71 2.72
C TRP A 160 -0.28 -3.31 4.19
N ALA A 161 -0.68 -2.07 4.50
CA ALA A 161 -0.82 -1.60 5.87
C ALA A 161 -1.87 -2.38 6.67
N ARG A 162 -3.00 -2.73 6.04
CA ARG A 162 -4.05 -3.56 6.66
C ARG A 162 -3.53 -4.96 6.99
N LEU A 163 -2.72 -5.56 6.11
CA LEU A 163 -2.08 -6.85 6.37
C LEU A 163 -1.09 -6.74 7.55
N ALA A 164 -0.21 -5.74 7.54
CA ALA A 164 0.72 -5.50 8.64
C ALA A 164 -0.02 -5.30 9.98
N ALA A 165 -1.16 -4.60 9.98
CA ALA A 165 -1.97 -4.40 11.18
C ALA A 165 -2.53 -5.70 11.77
N ARG A 166 -2.84 -6.72 10.95
CA ARG A 166 -3.32 -8.04 11.41
C ARG A 166 -2.27 -8.82 12.19
N HIS A 167 -1.00 -8.53 11.97
CA HIS A 167 0.12 -9.18 12.66
C HIS A 167 0.58 -8.45 13.94
N ARG A 168 -0.06 -7.33 14.30
CA ARG A 168 0.31 -6.60 15.53
C ARG A 168 -0.10 -7.38 16.77
N ASN A 169 0.71 -7.25 17.82
CA ASN A 169 0.45 -7.91 19.10
C ASN A 169 -0.89 -7.47 19.68
N ILE A 170 -1.71 -8.44 20.05
CA ILE A 170 -2.92 -8.21 20.83
C ILE A 170 -2.54 -7.96 22.30
N GLY A 171 -3.11 -6.91 22.89
CA GLY A 171 -3.10 -6.76 24.35
C GLY A 171 -4.05 -7.76 25.00
N GLU A 172 -4.07 -7.81 26.34
CA GLU A 172 -4.94 -8.74 27.06
C GLU A 172 -6.43 -8.38 26.92
N GLY A 173 -7.28 -9.41 26.73
CA GLY A 173 -8.63 -9.43 27.29
C GLY A 173 -9.82 -9.03 26.40
N ARG A 174 -9.66 -8.84 25.09
CA ARG A 174 -10.81 -8.62 24.18
C ARG A 174 -10.84 -9.59 23.01
N ASP A 175 -12.00 -10.17 22.76
CA ASP A 175 -12.26 -11.00 21.59
C ASP A 175 -13.11 -10.19 20.62
N ILE A 176 -12.51 -9.67 19.56
CA ILE A 176 -13.19 -8.81 18.58
C ILE A 176 -14.40 -9.51 17.96
N ALA A 177 -14.37 -10.83 17.80
CA ALA A 177 -15.50 -11.59 17.25
C ALA A 177 -16.71 -11.60 18.19
N GLN A 178 -16.49 -11.43 19.51
CA GLN A 178 -17.55 -11.36 20.52
C GLN A 178 -17.88 -9.92 20.96
N ASP A 179 -16.90 -9.02 20.84
CA ASP A 179 -16.96 -7.66 21.36
C ASP A 179 -17.36 -6.64 20.32
N VAL A 180 -17.37 -6.98 19.03
CA VAL A 180 -17.77 -6.07 17.95
C VAL A 180 -18.76 -6.76 17.02
N THR A 181 -19.90 -6.10 16.80
CA THR A 181 -20.87 -6.52 15.79
C THR A 181 -20.87 -5.49 14.67
N LEU A 182 -20.43 -5.89 13.48
CA LEU A 182 -20.50 -5.07 12.28
C LEU A 182 -21.87 -5.25 11.61
N HIS A 183 -22.62 -4.16 11.45
CA HIS A 183 -23.94 -4.16 10.80
C HIS A 183 -23.85 -3.82 9.32
N SER A 184 -22.99 -2.87 8.95
CA SER A 184 -22.74 -2.54 7.55
C SER A 184 -21.36 -1.95 7.37
N TYR A 185 -20.79 -2.15 6.18
CA TYR A 185 -19.52 -1.58 5.76
C TYR A 185 -19.68 -1.00 4.35
N LYS A 186 -19.23 0.24 4.16
CA LYS A 186 -19.28 0.92 2.86
C LYS A 186 -17.94 1.58 2.57
N ARG A 187 -17.33 1.20 1.44
CA ARG A 187 -16.23 1.96 0.81
C ARG A 187 -16.83 3.21 0.15
N ALA A 188 -16.78 4.33 0.86
CA ALA A 188 -17.49 5.55 0.50
C ALA A 188 -16.73 6.40 -0.54
N TYR A 189 -15.40 6.39 -0.50
CA TYR A 189 -14.54 7.13 -1.42
C TYR A 189 -13.26 6.36 -1.73
N VAL A 190 -12.74 6.53 -2.95
CA VAL A 190 -11.47 5.96 -3.40
C VAL A 190 -10.73 6.95 -4.29
N ASN A 191 -9.49 7.25 -3.92
CA ASN A 191 -8.49 7.96 -4.70
C ASN A 191 -7.11 7.66 -4.05
N TYR A 192 -6.24 8.66 -3.94
CA TYR A 192 -5.03 8.60 -3.12
C TYR A 192 -5.31 8.14 -1.68
N PHE A 193 -6.34 8.71 -1.04
CA PHE A 193 -6.89 8.17 0.21
C PHE A 193 -8.20 7.41 -0.05
N GLY A 194 -8.54 6.48 0.84
CA GLY A 194 -9.88 5.90 0.93
C GLY A 194 -10.69 6.56 2.04
N MET A 195 -12.02 6.48 1.95
CA MET A 195 -12.92 6.77 3.07
C MET A 195 -13.89 5.62 3.25
N ASP A 196 -13.94 5.08 4.46
CA ASP A 196 -14.83 3.97 4.80
C ASP A 196 -15.84 4.40 5.85
N GLU A 197 -17.07 3.92 5.70
CA GLU A 197 -18.20 4.14 6.62
C GLU A 197 -18.67 2.80 7.18
N VAL A 198 -18.85 2.73 8.50
CA VAL A 198 -19.31 1.52 9.19
C VAL A 198 -20.45 1.83 10.15
N ASN A 199 -21.43 0.93 10.18
CA ASN A 199 -22.37 0.82 11.30
C ASN A 199 -21.95 -0.36 12.15
N LEU A 200 -21.64 -0.15 13.42
CA LEU A 200 -21.19 -1.21 14.31
C LEU A 200 -21.70 -1.00 15.74
N GLN A 201 -21.66 -2.06 16.53
CA GLN A 201 -21.77 -2.00 17.99
C GLN A 201 -20.47 -2.54 18.59
N HIS A 202 -20.10 -2.05 19.76
CA HIS A 202 -19.03 -2.67 20.55
C HIS A 202 -19.47 -2.92 22.00
N ARG A 203 -18.80 -3.87 22.66
CA ARG A 203 -18.95 -4.19 24.08
C ARG A 203 -18.63 -2.96 24.92
N GLN A 204 -19.53 -2.59 25.82
CA GLN A 204 -19.32 -1.53 26.81
C GLN A 204 -18.66 -2.09 28.07
N TYR A 205 -18.07 -1.22 28.89
CA TYR A 205 -17.40 -1.61 30.14
C TYR A 205 -18.31 -2.27 31.18
N ASN A 206 -19.63 -2.12 31.05
CA ASN A 206 -20.63 -2.82 31.87
C ASN A 206 -20.97 -4.23 31.37
N GLY A 207 -20.31 -4.71 30.29
CA GLY A 207 -20.52 -6.03 29.69
C GLY A 207 -21.68 -6.10 28.67
N ALA A 208 -22.53 -5.07 28.56
CA ALA A 208 -23.58 -5.03 27.55
C ALA A 208 -23.04 -4.59 26.18
N MET A 209 -23.75 -4.94 25.10
CA MET A 209 -23.49 -4.30 23.80
C MET A 209 -24.06 -2.88 23.79
N GLY A 210 -23.26 -1.93 23.31
CA GLY A 210 -23.70 -0.54 23.15
C GLY A 210 -24.71 -0.37 22.02
N PRO A 211 -25.24 0.86 21.81
CA PRO A 211 -26.08 1.16 20.65
C PRO A 211 -25.29 1.06 19.34
N VAL A 212 -26.01 0.98 18.20
CA VAL A 212 -25.38 1.06 16.88
C VAL A 212 -24.77 2.45 16.69
N LEU A 213 -23.50 2.47 16.29
CA LEU A 213 -22.71 3.67 16.03
C LEU A 213 -22.41 3.76 14.55
N HIS A 214 -22.55 4.96 13.98
CA HIS A 214 -22.03 5.30 12.66
C HIS A 214 -20.63 5.91 12.81
N ARG A 215 -19.65 5.38 12.08
CA ARG A 215 -18.27 5.89 12.08
C ARG A 215 -17.74 5.96 10.65
N SER A 216 -16.90 6.96 10.42
CA SER A 216 -16.16 7.13 9.17
C SER A 216 -14.67 7.18 9.47
N ALA A 217 -13.84 6.63 8.59
CA ALA A 217 -12.39 6.62 8.73
C ALA A 217 -11.69 6.89 7.40
N LEU A 218 -10.67 7.75 7.45
CA LEU A 218 -9.68 7.95 6.41
C LEU A 218 -8.76 6.73 6.34
N MET A 219 -8.61 6.18 5.15
CA MET A 219 -7.76 5.04 4.87
C MET A 219 -6.54 5.54 4.10
N GLN A 220 -5.34 5.46 4.70
CA GLN A 220 -4.12 6.04 4.10
C GLN A 220 -3.05 4.98 3.86
N GLY A 221 -2.73 4.18 4.88
CA GLY A 221 -1.68 3.17 4.80
C GLY A 221 -0.79 3.23 6.04
N ALA A 222 0.50 2.97 5.86
CA ALA A 222 1.52 3.16 6.88
C ALA A 222 2.66 3.99 6.31
N ALA A 223 3.28 4.79 7.17
CA ALA A 223 4.37 5.67 6.80
C ALA A 223 5.56 5.46 7.76
N VAL A 224 6.73 5.85 7.30
CA VAL A 224 7.91 5.99 8.13
C VAL A 224 8.17 7.47 8.40
N ILE A 225 8.66 7.77 9.60
CA ILE A 225 9.06 9.11 9.99
C ILE A 225 10.41 8.98 10.67
N VAL A 226 11.42 9.66 10.14
CA VAL A 226 12.78 9.62 10.63
C VAL A 226 13.25 11.03 10.96
N LEU A 227 13.66 11.27 12.21
CA LEU A 227 14.36 12.48 12.63
C LEU A 227 15.86 12.24 12.47
N PRO A 228 16.53 12.83 11.45
CA PRO A 228 17.96 12.72 11.33
C PRO A 228 18.67 13.48 12.46
N TYR A 229 19.65 12.83 13.08
CA TYR A 229 20.42 13.33 14.19
C TYR A 229 21.91 13.04 13.98
N ASP A 230 22.75 14.05 14.16
CA ASP A 230 24.20 13.92 14.21
C ASP A 230 24.64 13.93 15.67
N PRO A 231 25.09 12.80 16.25
CA PRO A 231 25.53 12.75 17.64
C PRO A 231 26.88 13.46 17.89
N VAL A 232 27.70 13.64 16.85
CA VAL A 232 29.01 14.29 16.94
C VAL A 232 28.85 15.80 17.00
N ARG A 233 28.09 16.39 16.07
CA ARG A 233 27.78 17.83 16.03
C ARG A 233 26.61 18.21 16.91
N ASP A 234 25.83 17.22 17.32
CA ASP A 234 24.67 17.37 18.19
C ASP A 234 23.61 18.30 17.60
N THR A 235 23.24 17.98 16.37
CA THR A 235 22.30 18.71 15.54
C THR A 235 21.24 17.78 14.99
N VAL A 236 20.04 18.30 14.75
CA VAL A 236 18.99 17.62 13.99
C VAL A 236 18.84 18.26 12.62
N LEU A 237 18.34 17.50 11.65
CA LEU A 237 17.89 18.04 10.36
C LEU A 237 16.37 17.96 10.29
N LEU A 238 15.73 19.07 9.95
CA LEU A 238 14.31 19.12 9.63
C LEU A 238 14.13 19.46 8.15
N VAL A 239 13.03 19.01 7.58
CA VAL A 239 12.56 19.40 6.25
C VAL A 239 11.34 20.31 6.39
N GLU A 240 11.16 21.24 5.46
CA GLU A 240 9.97 22.09 5.37
C GLU A 240 9.27 21.85 4.05
N GLN A 241 7.97 21.63 4.10
CA GLN A 241 7.12 21.42 2.93
C GLN A 241 5.75 22.06 3.11
N PHE A 242 5.09 22.37 1.99
CA PHE A 242 3.72 22.86 1.99
C PHE A 242 2.74 21.70 2.26
N ARG A 243 1.84 21.90 3.22
CA ARG A 243 0.80 20.94 3.59
C ARG A 243 -0.58 21.43 3.14
N PRO A 244 -1.11 20.95 1.99
CA PRO A 244 -2.40 21.40 1.48
C PRO A 244 -3.57 21.27 2.46
N PRO A 245 -3.71 20.20 3.28
CA PRO A 245 -4.80 20.11 4.25
C PRO A 245 -4.80 21.24 5.29
N VAL A 246 -3.63 21.73 5.68
CA VAL A 246 -3.46 22.84 6.63
C VAL A 246 -3.86 24.17 5.97
N PHE A 247 -3.50 24.35 4.70
CA PHE A 247 -3.96 25.48 3.89
C PHE A 247 -5.48 25.48 3.68
N MET A 248 -6.10 24.31 3.44
CA MET A 248 -7.55 24.19 3.17
C MET A 248 -8.44 24.61 4.34
N ILE A 249 -7.89 24.69 5.55
CA ILE A 249 -8.60 25.15 6.75
C ILE A 249 -8.23 26.58 7.14
N ASP A 250 -7.59 27.33 6.22
CA ASP A 250 -7.15 28.71 6.38
C ASP A 250 -6.14 28.93 7.52
N ASP A 251 -5.35 27.90 7.88
CA ASP A 251 -4.23 28.11 8.80
C ASP A 251 -3.17 29.02 8.12
N PRO A 252 -2.67 30.05 8.81
CA PRO A 252 -1.74 31.00 8.23
C PRO A 252 -0.34 30.43 7.97
N GLU A 253 -0.02 29.23 8.47
CA GLU A 253 1.30 28.61 8.38
C GLU A 253 1.22 27.19 7.78
N PRO A 254 0.90 27.05 6.47
CA PRO A 254 0.79 25.75 5.83
C PRO A 254 2.15 25.17 5.40
N TRP A 255 3.25 25.92 5.52
CA TRP A 255 4.60 25.38 5.43
C TRP A 255 5.04 24.88 6.80
N MET A 256 5.25 23.57 6.93
CA MET A 256 5.51 22.94 8.21
C MET A 256 6.93 22.38 8.24
N TRP A 257 7.65 22.63 9.34
CA TRP A 257 8.89 21.96 9.67
C TRP A 257 8.60 20.59 10.29
N GLU A 258 9.16 19.55 9.69
CA GLU A 258 8.84 18.15 9.95
C GLU A 258 10.14 17.31 9.92
N PRO A 259 10.13 16.09 10.49
CA PRO A 259 11.15 15.10 10.19
C PRO A 259 10.99 14.64 8.73
N VAL A 260 12.01 13.94 8.22
CA VAL A 260 11.87 13.24 6.93
C VAL A 260 10.79 12.17 7.07
N ALA A 261 9.90 12.04 6.09
CA ALA A 261 8.79 11.12 6.16
C ALA A 261 8.32 10.66 4.79
N GLY A 262 7.71 9.48 4.74
CA GLY A 262 7.00 9.05 3.54
C GLY A 262 6.33 7.70 3.68
N MET A 263 5.55 7.33 2.67
CA MET A 263 4.74 6.12 2.70
C MET A 263 5.64 4.88 2.62
N ILE A 264 5.27 3.82 3.33
CA ILE A 264 5.93 2.52 3.19
C ILE A 264 5.36 1.85 1.95
N ASP A 265 6.22 1.60 0.96
CA ASP A 265 5.80 0.94 -0.25
C ASP A 265 5.49 -0.54 -0.01
N PRO A 266 4.51 -1.12 -0.72
CA PRO A 266 4.26 -2.55 -0.66
C PRO A 266 5.53 -3.35 -0.98
N GLY A 267 5.89 -4.29 -0.11
CA GLY A 267 7.12 -5.09 -0.21
C GLY A 267 8.34 -4.47 0.48
N GLU A 268 8.24 -3.24 1.00
CA GLU A 268 9.30 -2.54 1.73
C GLU A 268 9.16 -2.73 3.26
N THR A 269 10.28 -2.83 3.99
CA THR A 269 10.28 -2.72 5.45
C THR A 269 10.30 -1.25 5.90
N PRO A 270 9.82 -0.91 7.10
CA PRO A 270 9.90 0.47 7.59
C PRO A 270 11.33 1.05 7.56
N GLU A 271 12.36 0.25 7.84
CA GLU A 271 13.76 0.67 7.79
C GLU A 271 14.23 0.98 6.36
N GLN A 272 13.82 0.16 5.39
CA GLN A 272 14.13 0.41 3.97
C GLN A 272 13.50 1.74 3.52
N ALA A 273 12.23 1.97 3.89
CA ALA A 273 11.53 3.21 3.63
C ALA A 273 12.27 4.40 4.26
N ALA A 274 12.67 4.31 5.54
CA ALA A 274 13.40 5.39 6.21
C ALA A 274 14.69 5.76 5.47
N HIS A 275 15.44 4.78 4.97
CA HIS A 275 16.64 5.03 4.20
C HIS A 275 16.38 5.58 2.79
N ARG A 276 15.26 5.21 2.16
CA ARG A 276 14.84 5.75 0.86
C ARG A 276 14.43 7.21 1.01
N GLU A 277 13.51 7.51 1.91
CA GLU A 277 13.00 8.87 2.14
C GLU A 277 14.12 9.84 2.58
N ALA A 278 15.04 9.39 3.44
CA ALA A 278 16.17 10.22 3.85
C ALA A 278 17.09 10.62 2.68
N ARG A 279 17.21 9.78 1.65
CA ARG A 279 17.95 10.11 0.43
C ARG A 279 17.14 11.00 -0.50
N GLU A 280 15.85 10.74 -0.65
CA GLU A 280 14.96 11.46 -1.55
C GLU A 280 14.70 12.89 -1.05
N GLU A 281 14.22 13.05 0.19
CA GLU A 281 13.81 14.36 0.74
C GLU A 281 14.98 15.24 1.21
N ALA A 282 16.03 14.62 1.78
CA ALA A 282 17.11 15.35 2.46
C ALA A 282 18.51 15.08 1.89
N GLN A 283 18.66 14.18 0.92
CA GLN A 283 19.95 13.79 0.32
C GLN A 283 20.99 13.32 1.35
N ILE A 284 20.54 12.69 2.43
CA ILE A 284 21.41 12.17 3.48
C ILE A 284 21.45 10.65 3.49
N VAL A 285 22.58 10.11 3.95
CA VAL A 285 22.73 8.67 4.20
C VAL A 285 22.81 8.45 5.71
N LEU A 286 21.78 7.77 6.23
CA LEU A 286 21.74 7.36 7.62
C LEU A 286 22.63 6.13 7.82
N SER A 287 23.46 6.16 8.86
CA SER A 287 24.37 5.08 9.27
C SER A 287 23.68 4.04 10.16
N ALA A 288 22.68 4.46 10.92
CA ALA A 288 21.88 3.59 11.79
C ALA A 288 20.50 4.20 12.03
N LEU A 289 19.54 3.35 12.41
CA LEU A 289 18.19 3.75 12.80
C LEU A 289 17.91 3.29 14.23
N GLU A 290 17.45 4.20 15.07
CA GLU A 290 16.99 3.92 16.42
C GLU A 290 15.46 3.96 16.43
N TYR A 291 14.81 2.82 16.67
CA TYR A 291 13.36 2.73 16.69
C TYR A 291 12.78 3.45 17.90
N ALA A 292 12.01 4.50 17.65
CA ALA A 292 11.39 5.34 18.67
C ALA A 292 9.94 4.92 18.99
N GLY A 293 9.36 4.01 18.21
CA GLY A 293 8.05 3.43 18.44
C GLY A 293 7.15 3.48 17.20
N GLY A 294 5.90 3.05 17.36
CA GLY A 294 4.90 3.14 16.31
C GLY A 294 3.55 3.55 16.86
N ALA A 295 2.84 4.42 16.15
CA ALA A 295 1.64 5.07 16.64
C ALA A 295 0.65 5.37 15.51
N TYR A 296 -0.62 5.57 15.88
CA TYR A 296 -1.61 6.15 14.97
C TYR A 296 -1.58 7.67 15.10
N THR A 297 -1.57 8.38 13.97
CA THR A 297 -1.51 9.86 13.94
C THR A 297 -2.82 10.49 14.43
N SER A 298 -3.96 9.87 14.10
CA SER A 298 -5.29 10.28 14.59
C SER A 298 -6.24 9.09 14.68
N SER A 299 -6.12 8.28 15.74
CA SER A 299 -6.87 7.01 15.89
C SER A 299 -8.40 7.16 15.95
N GLY A 300 -8.91 8.38 16.08
CA GLY A 300 -10.35 8.68 16.03
C GLY A 300 -10.91 8.81 14.61
N SER A 301 -10.07 9.05 13.60
CA SER A 301 -10.51 9.39 12.24
C SER A 301 -9.65 8.82 11.11
N SER A 302 -8.42 8.36 11.38
CA SER A 302 -7.49 7.87 10.37
C SER A 302 -6.90 6.52 10.77
N THR A 303 -6.67 5.66 9.78
CA THR A 303 -5.99 4.37 9.96
C THR A 303 -4.48 4.45 9.77
N GLU A 304 -3.95 5.64 9.47
CA GLU A 304 -2.52 5.85 9.28
C GLU A 304 -1.73 5.46 10.52
N TYR A 305 -0.77 4.57 10.30
CA TYR A 305 0.17 4.13 11.31
C TYR A 305 1.57 4.56 10.91
N VAL A 306 2.26 5.26 11.80
CA VAL A 306 3.61 5.75 11.57
C VAL A 306 4.62 4.92 12.34
N HIS A 307 5.73 4.58 11.69
CA HIS A 307 6.92 4.00 12.31
C HIS A 307 7.93 5.12 12.55
N LEU A 308 8.23 5.40 13.82
CA LEU A 308 9.06 6.52 14.24
C LEU A 308 10.50 6.05 14.46
N TYR A 309 11.45 6.75 13.85
CA TYR A 309 12.89 6.50 14.00
C TYR A 309 13.66 7.79 14.31
N VAL A 310 14.77 7.65 15.03
CA VAL A 310 15.88 8.61 14.98
C VAL A 310 16.96 8.03 14.08
N GLY A 311 17.32 8.75 13.02
CA GLY A 311 18.32 8.32 12.06
C GLY A 311 19.68 8.94 12.37
N LEU A 312 20.70 8.12 12.63
CA LEU A 312 22.04 8.63 12.93
C LEU A 312 22.81 8.90 11.63
N GLY A 313 23.31 10.12 11.43
CA GLY A 313 24.05 10.48 10.21
C GLY A 313 24.98 11.67 10.39
N ASP A 314 25.84 11.89 9.39
CA ASP A 314 26.69 13.07 9.31
C ASP A 314 25.89 14.21 8.66
N LEU A 315 25.57 15.26 9.44
CA LEU A 315 24.72 16.36 8.98
C LEU A 315 25.59 17.58 8.71
N THR A 316 26.08 17.71 7.48
CA THR A 316 27.01 18.78 7.07
C THR A 316 26.45 19.73 6.02
N ALA A 317 25.37 19.36 5.35
CA ALA A 317 24.80 20.12 4.24
C ALA A 317 23.27 20.11 4.32
N THR A 318 22.68 21.16 3.77
CA THR A 318 21.23 21.30 3.57
C THR A 318 20.93 21.34 2.09
N VAL A 319 19.72 20.93 1.74
CA VAL A 319 19.14 21.01 0.40
C VAL A 319 18.11 22.13 0.28
N GLU A 320 18.04 22.74 -0.89
CA GLU A 320 16.95 23.59 -1.38
C GLU A 320 16.43 22.93 -2.67
N GLY A 321 15.43 22.04 -2.56
CA GLY A 321 14.93 21.21 -3.66
C GLY A 321 15.12 19.69 -3.45
N GLY A 322 14.75 19.19 -2.28
CA GLY A 322 14.61 17.75 -2.03
C GLY A 322 13.27 17.19 -2.52
N GLY A 323 13.12 15.87 -2.44
CA GLY A 323 11.93 15.15 -2.90
C GLY A 323 12.05 14.65 -4.34
N LEU A 324 11.00 13.99 -4.82
CA LEU A 324 10.93 13.50 -6.20
C LEU A 324 10.27 14.55 -7.11
N ALA A 325 10.99 14.96 -8.17
CA ALA A 325 10.47 15.94 -9.14
C ALA A 325 9.14 15.49 -9.81
N THR A 326 8.91 14.18 -9.89
CA THR A 326 7.67 13.59 -10.42
C THR A 326 6.47 13.72 -9.47
N GLU A 327 6.71 14.00 -8.20
CA GLU A 327 5.68 14.11 -7.15
C GLU A 327 5.30 15.56 -6.85
N GLY A 328 5.96 16.53 -7.50
CA GLY A 328 5.69 17.96 -7.34
C GLY A 328 6.10 18.48 -5.96
N GLU A 329 6.99 17.78 -5.28
CA GLU A 329 7.53 18.16 -3.98
C GLU A 329 8.50 19.34 -4.12
N ASP A 330 8.40 20.28 -3.17
CA ASP A 330 9.29 21.42 -3.03
C ASP A 330 9.76 21.48 -1.57
N ILE A 331 10.85 20.76 -1.31
CA ILE A 331 11.37 20.54 0.05
C ILE A 331 12.67 21.31 0.23
N ARG A 332 12.77 22.06 1.33
CA ARG A 332 14.05 22.56 1.84
C ARG A 332 14.36 21.97 3.20
N SER A 333 15.64 21.95 3.56
CA SER A 333 16.07 21.42 4.86
C SER A 333 16.82 22.45 5.69
N LYS A 334 16.85 22.22 7.00
CA LYS A 334 17.60 23.04 7.96
C LYS A 334 18.23 22.16 9.02
N ILE A 335 19.52 22.40 9.28
CA ILE A 335 20.24 21.81 10.40
C ILE A 335 20.14 22.75 11.59
N ILE A 336 19.76 22.22 12.75
CA ILE A 336 19.51 22.99 13.98
C ILE A 336 20.30 22.33 15.13
N PRO A 337 21.08 23.09 15.93
CA PRO A 337 21.66 22.58 17.18
C PRO A 337 20.57 22.01 18.08
N PHE A 338 20.83 20.87 18.73
CA PHE A 338 19.82 20.19 19.52
C PHE A 338 19.21 21.10 20.60
N ASP A 339 20.04 21.88 21.30
CA ASP A 339 19.56 22.75 22.38
C ASP A 339 18.65 23.87 21.82
N ASP A 340 18.92 24.40 20.62
CA ASP A 340 18.03 25.35 19.95
C ASP A 340 16.72 24.66 19.51
N PHE A 341 16.83 23.44 18.97
CA PHE A 341 15.69 22.65 18.52
C PHE A 341 14.71 22.35 19.66
N ILE A 342 15.19 21.88 20.81
CA ILE A 342 14.31 21.57 21.94
C ILE A 342 13.72 22.85 22.56
N ASN A 343 14.46 23.96 22.58
CA ASN A 343 13.92 25.26 22.99
C ASN A 343 12.77 25.72 22.08
N LEU A 344 12.87 25.49 20.76
CA LEU A 344 11.79 25.78 19.81
C LEU A 344 10.57 24.87 20.02
N VAL A 345 10.78 23.59 20.35
CA VAL A 345 9.71 22.67 20.75
C VAL A 345 8.98 23.17 22.00
N ASP A 346 9.72 23.53 23.04
CA ASP A 346 9.16 24.05 24.30
C ASP A 346 8.46 25.40 24.11
N ALA A 347 8.90 26.20 23.14
CA ALA A 347 8.27 27.46 22.75
C ALA A 347 7.05 27.29 21.81
N HIS A 348 6.63 26.05 21.53
CA HIS A 348 5.51 25.73 20.64
C HIS A 348 5.68 26.21 19.20
N ALA A 349 6.92 26.29 18.71
CA ALA A 349 7.21 26.72 17.34
C ALA A 349 6.88 25.66 16.27
N PHE A 350 6.69 24.39 16.69
CA PHE A 350 6.38 23.28 15.78
C PHE A 350 4.97 22.74 16.03
N LYS A 351 4.28 22.40 14.94
CA LYS A 351 2.90 21.89 14.94
C LYS A 351 2.77 20.44 14.46
N ASP A 352 3.87 19.81 14.07
CA ASP A 352 3.89 18.42 13.61
C ASP A 352 3.98 17.43 14.78
N LEU A 353 2.98 16.57 14.94
CA LEU A 353 2.88 15.65 16.07
C LEU A 353 4.01 14.59 16.10
N PRO A 354 4.36 13.94 14.97
CA PRO A 354 5.54 13.10 14.89
C PRO A 354 6.85 13.81 15.29
N LEU A 355 7.07 15.05 14.86
CA LEU A 355 8.22 15.85 15.26
C LEU A 355 8.29 16.02 16.78
N LEU A 356 7.19 16.44 17.40
CA LEU A 356 7.12 16.61 18.86
C LEU A 356 7.43 15.28 19.59
N SER A 357 6.89 14.18 19.08
CA SER A 357 7.12 12.84 19.66
C SER A 357 8.59 12.44 19.58
N LEU A 358 9.22 12.59 18.41
CA LEU A 358 10.63 12.27 18.19
C LEU A 358 11.57 13.21 18.94
N ALA A 359 11.21 14.49 19.07
CA ALA A 359 11.97 15.47 19.84
C ALA A 359 12.09 15.04 21.31
N HIS A 360 10.98 14.69 21.95
CA HIS A 360 10.96 14.26 23.34
C HIS A 360 11.64 12.89 23.53
N TRP A 361 11.48 11.96 22.58
CA TRP A 361 12.23 10.71 22.59
C TRP A 361 13.73 10.97 22.52
N LEU A 362 14.18 11.77 21.55
CA LEU A 362 15.60 12.12 21.39
C LEU A 362 16.13 12.81 22.64
N ALA A 363 15.41 13.78 23.22
CA ALA A 363 15.82 14.44 24.46
C ALA A 363 16.07 13.45 25.60
N ARG A 364 15.24 12.41 25.72
CA ARG A 364 15.39 11.35 26.73
C ARG A 364 16.58 10.42 26.46
N HIS A 365 16.92 10.18 25.20
CA HIS A 365 17.91 9.18 24.79
C HIS A 365 19.25 9.77 24.30
N ARG A 366 19.33 11.10 24.11
CA ARG A 366 20.48 11.84 23.57
C ARG A 366 21.80 11.48 24.23
N ALA A 367 21.84 11.40 25.55
CA ALA A 367 23.07 11.08 26.28
C ALA A 367 23.67 9.72 25.88
N ARG A 368 22.83 8.70 25.61
CA ARG A 368 23.30 7.38 25.16
C ARG A 368 23.81 7.42 23.72
N LEU A 369 23.17 8.21 22.86
CA LEU A 369 23.51 8.28 21.44
C LEU A 369 24.82 9.03 21.18
N ARG A 370 25.26 9.85 22.13
CA ARG A 370 26.51 10.62 22.08
C ARG A 370 27.68 9.97 22.83
N ALA A 371 27.44 8.82 23.49
CA ALA A 371 28.38 8.19 24.42
C ALA A 371 29.50 7.41 23.72
#